data_AF-A0A7C2Z2U2-F1
#
_entry.id   AF-A0A7C2Z2U2-F1
#
_cell.length_a   1.000
_cell.length_b   1.000
_cell.length_c   1.000
_cell.angle_alpha   90.00
_cell.angle_beta   90.00
_cell.angle_gamma   90.00
#
_symmetry.space_group_name_H-M   'P 1'
#
loop_
_entity.id
_entity.type
_entity.pdbx_description
1 polymer ?
#
loop_
_entity_poly.entity_id
_entity_poly.type
_entity_poly.pdbx_seq_one_letter_code
_entity_poly.pdbx_strand_id
1 'polypeptide(L)'
;MIRLFIKKCVLFLGLTLAMAGLALGEGIAMRLFTVGNRTIGWFANGTGQAVTGLQIGFDRPVALVGKLEIGGGFQNVTGTDTAAEFLFQGSLAKMGFVELSWEPVEAKPILVMWLVGERPVGRPYFGTVPVLVKLLSSGLAQMRDANPEAFTTLLATFFTVNPTLADSLARLGLTPQALTGMLMVAPAEGIENLLLTLVSSFGLTTLEDFMGALDWSLIFEALGL
;
A
#
# COMPACT_ATOMS: atom_id res chain seq x y z
N MET A 1 14.84 30.13 25.36
CA MET A 1 15.50 28.86 25.80
C MET A 1 14.65 27.62 25.50
N ILE A 2 13.35 27.62 25.81
CA ILE A 2 12.43 26.47 25.60
C ILE A 2 12.32 26.00 24.13
N ARG A 3 12.22 26.93 23.16
CA ARG A 3 12.16 26.58 21.72
C ARG A 3 13.42 25.90 21.17
N LEU A 4 14.59 26.16 21.75
CA LEU A 4 15.85 25.55 21.33
C LEU A 4 16.00 24.13 21.91
N PHE A 5 15.38 23.87 23.06
CA PHE A 5 15.40 22.58 23.74
C PHE A 5 14.50 21.55 23.02
N ILE A 6 13.29 21.98 22.61
CA ILE A 6 12.35 21.14 21.86
C ILE A 6 12.96 20.68 20.52
N LYS A 7 13.61 21.59 19.78
CA LYS A 7 14.27 21.25 18.51
C LYS A 7 15.42 20.26 18.67
N LYS A 8 16.17 20.34 19.77
CA LYS A 8 17.28 19.42 20.06
C LYS A 8 16.78 18.03 20.47
N CYS A 9 15.68 17.94 21.23
CA CYS A 9 15.07 16.66 21.60
C CYS A 9 14.47 15.90 20.41
N VAL A 10 13.81 16.60 19.48
CA VAL A 10 13.27 15.99 18.24
C VAL A 10 14.40 15.46 17.35
N LEU A 11 15.49 16.23 17.20
CA LEU A 11 16.66 15.79 16.44
C LEU A 11 17.34 14.56 17.08
N PHE A 12 17.39 14.50 18.42
CA PHE A 12 18.04 13.41 19.16
C PHE A 12 17.21 12.12 19.19
N LEU A 13 15.87 12.22 19.25
CA LEU A 13 14.98 11.07 19.09
C LEU A 13 14.97 10.53 17.65
N GLY A 14 15.00 11.42 16.64
CA GLY A 14 15.15 11.01 15.24
C GLY A 14 16.46 10.26 14.98
N LEU A 15 17.55 10.68 15.63
CA LEU A 15 18.87 10.04 15.47
C LEU A 15 19.00 8.70 16.23
N THR A 16 18.31 8.54 17.37
CA THR A 16 18.36 7.30 18.16
C THR A 16 17.45 6.19 17.60
N LEU A 17 16.34 6.53 16.95
CA LEU A 17 15.52 5.54 16.23
C LEU A 17 16.14 5.05 14.92
N ALA A 18 17.02 5.82 14.28
CA ALA A 18 17.80 5.36 13.13
C ALA A 18 18.71 4.16 13.45
N MET A 19 18.97 3.87 14.74
CA MET A 19 19.85 2.80 15.19
C MET A 19 19.15 1.57 15.79
N ALA A 20 17.82 1.58 15.96
CA ALA A 20 17.09 0.48 16.60
C ALA A 20 16.13 -0.21 15.62
N GLY A 21 16.67 -1.09 14.78
CA GLY A 21 15.90 -2.07 14.00
C GLY A 21 16.03 -1.94 12.49
N LEU A 22 17.23 -2.10 11.95
CA LEU A 22 17.43 -2.35 10.52
C LEU A 22 17.44 -3.86 10.28
N ALA A 23 16.26 -4.46 10.17
CA ALA A 23 16.09 -5.53 9.20
C ALA A 23 15.96 -4.82 7.84
N LEU A 24 17.06 -4.80 7.08
CA LEU A 24 17.10 -4.23 5.73
C LEU A 24 16.25 -5.11 4.82
N GLY A 25 15.08 -4.60 4.46
CA GLY A 25 14.16 -5.20 3.49
C GLY A 25 12.73 -5.11 3.98
N GLU A 26 12.06 -3.97 3.70
CA GLU A 26 10.62 -3.83 3.41
C GLU A 26 10.27 -2.33 3.27
N GLY A 27 9.56 -1.96 2.19
CA GLY A 27 9.57 -0.61 1.59
C GLY A 27 9.11 0.56 2.46
N ILE A 28 8.40 0.30 3.57
CA ILE A 28 7.92 1.32 4.51
C ILE A 28 8.27 0.91 5.94
N ALA A 29 9.07 1.72 6.63
CA ALA A 29 9.20 1.62 8.08
C ALA A 29 8.16 2.52 8.76
N MET A 30 7.16 1.90 9.38
CA MET A 30 6.09 2.60 10.11
C MET A 30 6.24 2.45 11.62
N ARG A 31 6.00 3.53 12.37
CA ARG A 31 5.83 3.53 13.84
C ARG A 31 4.63 4.40 14.21
N LEU A 32 3.81 3.92 15.14
CA LEU A 32 2.61 4.61 15.59
C LEU A 32 2.70 4.90 17.09
N PHE A 33 2.28 6.10 17.49
CA PHE A 33 2.28 6.56 18.87
C PHE A 33 0.93 7.20 19.19
N THR A 34 0.38 6.92 20.38
CA THR A 34 -0.79 7.62 20.89
C THR A 34 -0.34 8.77 21.79
N VAL A 35 -0.80 9.99 21.49
CA VAL A 35 -0.49 11.20 22.28
C VAL A 35 -1.76 11.97 22.55
N GLY A 36 -2.32 11.79 23.75
CA GLY A 36 -3.62 12.38 24.10
C GLY A 36 -4.74 11.78 23.25
N ASN A 37 -5.48 12.63 22.54
CA ASN A 37 -6.61 12.27 21.68
C ASN A 37 -6.24 12.05 20.20
N ARG A 38 -4.95 12.02 19.87
CA ARG A 38 -4.45 11.86 18.50
C ARG A 38 -3.43 10.75 18.40
N THR A 39 -3.26 10.25 17.17
CA THR A 39 -2.20 9.32 16.81
C THR A 39 -1.14 10.05 15.99
N ILE A 40 0.13 9.76 16.27
CA ILE A 40 1.30 10.22 15.51
C ILE A 40 1.87 9.01 14.77
N GLY A 41 1.91 9.09 13.45
CA GLY A 41 2.51 8.09 12.57
C GLY A 41 3.79 8.59 11.95
N TRP A 42 4.81 7.75 12.03
CA TRP A 42 6.15 7.95 11.53
C TRP A 42 6.38 7.02 10.35
N PHE A 43 6.68 7.59 9.18
CA PHE A 43 6.83 6.86 7.92
C PHE A 43 8.19 7.20 7.30
N ALA A 44 9.11 6.23 7.27
CA ALA A 44 10.43 6.42 6.65
C ALA A 44 10.47 5.81 5.25
N ASN A 45 11.12 6.52 4.33
CA ASN A 45 11.37 6.06 2.97
C ASN A 45 12.52 5.03 2.97
N GLY A 46 12.15 3.76 3.11
CA GLY A 46 13.06 2.61 3.06
C GLY A 46 13.27 2.02 1.66
N THR A 47 12.71 2.63 0.61
CA THR A 47 12.69 2.07 -0.76
C THR A 47 14.05 2.01 -1.45
N GLY A 48 15.07 2.66 -0.87
CA GLY A 48 16.41 2.72 -1.45
C GLY A 48 16.62 3.82 -2.49
N GLN A 49 15.58 4.58 -2.85
CA GLN A 49 15.62 5.69 -3.80
C GLN A 49 14.78 6.90 -3.33
N ALA A 50 14.86 8.02 -4.04
CA ALA A 50 13.96 9.16 -3.81
C ALA A 50 12.56 8.83 -4.35
N VAL A 51 11.52 9.37 -3.70
CA VAL A 51 10.12 9.12 -4.02
C VAL A 51 9.40 10.44 -4.27
N THR A 52 8.36 10.42 -5.10
CA THR A 52 7.60 11.62 -5.52
C THR A 52 6.19 11.70 -4.94
N GLY A 53 5.76 10.68 -4.20
CA GLY A 53 4.50 10.75 -3.48
C GLY A 53 4.40 9.77 -2.31
N LEU A 54 3.39 10.02 -1.48
CA LEU A 54 2.95 9.16 -0.40
C LEU A 54 1.43 9.08 -0.48
N GLN A 55 0.90 7.87 -0.65
CA GLN A 55 -0.51 7.58 -0.47
C GLN A 55 -0.71 6.91 0.88
N ILE A 56 -1.65 7.43 1.66
CA ILE A 56 -2.05 6.84 2.94
C ILE A 56 -3.56 6.72 3.01
N GLY A 57 -4.04 5.55 3.41
CA GLY A 57 -5.45 5.27 3.64
C GLY A 57 -5.68 4.82 5.08
N PHE A 58 -6.83 5.15 5.63
CA PHE A 58 -7.27 4.86 6.98
C PHE A 58 -8.55 4.01 6.98
N ASP A 59 -8.75 3.24 8.05
CA ASP A 59 -9.96 2.42 8.27
C ASP A 59 -11.25 3.26 8.42
N ARG A 60 -11.09 4.57 8.63
CA ARG A 60 -12.17 5.56 8.74
C ARG A 60 -11.63 6.95 8.36
N PRO A 61 -12.50 7.93 8.07
CA PRO A 61 -12.06 9.30 7.87
C PRO A 61 -11.29 9.85 9.08
N VAL A 62 -10.17 10.52 8.81
CA VAL A 62 -9.35 11.18 9.83
C VAL A 62 -9.12 12.63 9.47
N ALA A 63 -9.00 13.48 10.48
CA ALA A 63 -8.51 14.84 10.35
C ALA A 63 -6.99 14.87 10.54
N LEU A 64 -6.26 15.43 9.58
CA LEU A 64 -4.81 15.65 9.75
C LEU A 64 -4.59 16.91 10.59
N VAL A 65 -4.08 16.72 11.82
CA VAL A 65 -3.85 17.80 12.79
C VAL A 65 -2.38 18.23 12.86
N GLY A 66 -1.51 17.55 12.13
CA GLY A 66 -0.09 17.89 12.05
C GLY A 66 0.62 17.12 10.95
N LYS A 67 1.61 17.78 10.33
CA LYS A 67 2.55 17.17 9.40
C LYS A 67 3.94 17.74 9.65
N LEU A 68 4.93 16.88 9.76
CA LEU A 68 6.35 17.23 9.77
C LEU A 68 7.07 16.36 8.75
N GLU A 69 8.11 16.89 8.14
CA GLU A 69 8.86 16.19 7.10
C GLU A 69 10.34 16.52 7.17
N ILE A 70 11.18 15.54 6.88
CA ILE A 70 12.63 15.69 6.79
C ILE A 70 13.09 15.12 5.46
N GLY A 71 13.84 15.93 4.70
CA GLY A 71 14.43 15.52 3.44
C GLY A 71 13.47 15.58 2.24
N GLY A 72 12.38 16.35 2.31
CA GLY A 72 11.42 16.49 1.22
C GLY A 72 10.65 17.81 1.22
N GLY A 73 9.66 17.90 0.33
CA GLY A 73 8.62 18.93 0.35
C GLY A 73 7.25 18.46 -0.14
N PHE A 74 6.64 17.45 0.49
CA PHE A 74 5.31 16.98 0.08
C PHE A 74 4.17 17.93 0.42
N GLN A 75 3.21 18.03 -0.49
CA GLN A 75 1.94 18.75 -0.32
C GLN A 75 0.76 17.77 -0.41
N ASN A 76 -0.26 17.98 0.42
CA ASN A 76 -1.51 17.23 0.33
C ASN A 76 -2.29 17.71 -0.90
N VAL A 77 -2.60 16.80 -1.83
CA VAL A 77 -3.32 17.13 -3.07
C VAL A 77 -4.79 16.71 -3.07
N THR A 78 -5.26 15.96 -2.07
CA THR A 78 -6.69 15.58 -1.96
C THR A 78 -7.55 16.68 -1.35
N GLY A 79 -6.97 17.83 -0.98
CA GLY A 79 -7.66 19.11 -0.76
C GLY A 79 -8.65 19.18 0.40
N THR A 80 -8.72 18.15 1.26
CA THR A 80 -9.67 18.07 2.37
C THR A 80 -8.94 17.85 3.69
N ASP A 81 -9.40 18.56 4.74
CA ASP A 81 -8.81 18.46 6.07
C ASP A 81 -9.19 17.15 6.78
N THR A 82 -10.31 16.53 6.37
CA THR A 82 -10.78 15.22 6.84
C THR A 82 -11.07 14.30 5.67
N ALA A 83 -10.39 13.17 5.61
CA ALA A 83 -10.56 12.17 4.56
C ALA A 83 -10.17 10.77 5.06
N ALA A 84 -10.65 9.73 4.37
CA ALA A 84 -10.18 8.35 4.60
C ALA A 84 -8.90 8.05 3.82
N GLU A 85 -8.62 8.80 2.75
CA GLU A 85 -7.43 8.65 1.92
C GLU A 85 -6.79 10.01 1.64
N PHE A 86 -5.47 10.05 1.72
CA PHE A 86 -4.66 11.22 1.41
C PHE A 86 -3.60 10.85 0.39
N LEU A 87 -3.46 11.69 -0.62
CA LEU A 87 -2.36 11.66 -1.56
C LEU A 87 -1.50 12.89 -1.31
N PHE A 88 -0.22 12.63 -1.08
CA PHE A 88 0.80 13.65 -0.96
C PHE A 88 1.72 13.57 -2.19
N GLN A 89 2.01 14.71 -2.81
CA GLN A 89 2.89 14.81 -3.98
C GLN A 89 3.99 15.85 -3.78
N GLY A 90 5.13 15.63 -4.43
CA GLY A 90 6.34 16.47 -4.29
C GLY A 90 7.59 15.60 -4.45
N SER A 91 8.58 15.76 -3.57
CA SER A 91 9.70 14.82 -3.50
C SER A 91 10.11 14.57 -2.06
N LEU A 92 10.61 13.37 -1.79
CA LEU A 92 11.23 12.97 -0.55
C LEU A 92 12.49 12.18 -0.89
N ALA A 93 13.63 12.62 -0.34
CA ALA A 93 14.91 11.98 -0.54
C ALA A 93 14.91 10.53 -0.04
N LYS A 94 15.89 9.75 -0.51
CA LYS A 94 16.20 8.43 0.07
C LYS A 94 16.44 8.56 1.57
N MET A 95 15.87 7.67 2.38
CA MET A 95 15.87 7.75 3.85
C MET A 95 15.20 9.00 4.43
N GLY A 96 14.47 9.76 3.62
CA GLY A 96 13.61 10.84 4.08
C GLY A 96 12.46 10.30 4.94
N PHE A 97 11.81 11.21 5.65
CA PHE A 97 10.86 10.86 6.69
C PHE A 97 9.65 11.80 6.69
N VAL A 98 8.46 11.23 6.91
CA VAL A 98 7.21 11.96 7.10
C VAL A 98 6.62 11.57 8.46
N GLU A 99 6.27 12.56 9.26
CA GLU A 99 5.42 12.43 10.44
C GLU A 99 4.05 13.01 10.11
N LEU A 100 3.00 12.24 10.36
CA LEU A 100 1.62 12.70 10.32
C LEU A 100 1.01 12.57 11.72
N SER A 101 0.20 13.54 12.11
CA SER A 101 -0.63 13.48 13.31
C SER A 101 -2.10 13.54 12.88
N TRP A 102 -2.93 12.64 13.40
CA TRP A 102 -4.35 12.60 13.04
C TRP A 102 -5.27 12.29 14.20
N GLU A 103 -6.54 12.64 14.00
CA GLU A 103 -7.68 12.32 14.86
C GLU A 103 -8.78 11.66 14.01
N PRO A 104 -9.60 10.74 14.55
CA PRO A 104 -9.58 10.27 15.93
C PRO A 104 -8.46 9.25 16.19
N VAL A 105 -8.08 9.08 17.46
CA VAL A 105 -6.95 8.21 17.88
C VAL A 105 -7.15 6.74 17.50
N GLU A 106 -8.39 6.28 17.42
CA GLU A 106 -8.74 4.90 17.08
C GLU A 106 -8.53 4.58 15.60
N ALA A 107 -8.40 5.60 14.75
CA ALA A 107 -8.19 5.40 13.32
C ALA A 107 -6.81 4.82 13.03
N LYS A 108 -6.77 3.77 12.22
CA LYS A 108 -5.56 3.03 11.88
C LYS A 108 -5.25 3.19 10.38
N PRO A 109 -3.98 3.38 10.01
CA PRO A 109 -3.57 3.21 8.62
C PRO A 109 -3.93 1.80 8.15
N ILE A 110 -4.54 1.72 6.98
CA ILE A 110 -4.84 0.48 6.26
C ILE A 110 -4.10 0.40 4.92
N LEU A 111 -3.58 1.53 4.43
CA LEU A 111 -2.70 1.62 3.28
C LEU A 111 -1.59 2.62 3.59
N VAL A 112 -0.34 2.27 3.33
CA VAL A 112 0.75 3.24 3.22
C VAL A 112 1.56 2.82 2.00
N MET A 113 1.85 3.76 1.11
CA MET A 113 2.48 3.47 -0.17
C MET A 113 3.32 4.64 -0.64
N TRP A 114 4.61 4.41 -0.87
CA TRP A 114 5.46 5.37 -1.56
C TRP A 114 5.24 5.29 -3.05
N LEU A 115 5.35 6.44 -3.74
CA LEU A 115 5.13 6.56 -5.17
C LEU A 115 6.33 7.16 -5.90
N VAL A 116 6.59 6.72 -7.13
CA VAL A 116 7.38 7.43 -8.14
C VAL A 116 6.48 7.67 -9.36
N GLY A 117 6.21 8.94 -9.65
CA GLY A 117 5.05 9.31 -10.46
C GLY A 117 3.76 8.82 -9.80
N GLU A 118 2.98 8.05 -10.53
CA GLU A 118 1.74 7.42 -10.07
C GLU A 118 1.93 5.95 -9.65
N ARG A 119 3.16 5.42 -9.75
CA ARG A 119 3.43 4.00 -9.52
C ARG A 119 3.92 3.75 -8.10
N PRO A 120 3.46 2.67 -7.44
CA PRO A 120 4.02 2.23 -6.17
C PRO A 120 5.49 1.87 -6.31
N VAL A 121 6.25 2.10 -5.24
CA VAL A 121 7.66 1.73 -5.17
C VAL A 121 8.00 1.09 -3.83
N GLY A 122 8.62 -0.10 -3.91
CA GLY A 122 8.85 -0.94 -2.75
C GLY A 122 7.55 -1.49 -2.18
N ARG A 123 7.68 -2.37 -1.18
CA ARG A 123 6.53 -3.06 -0.58
C ARG A 123 5.60 -2.10 0.17
N PRO A 124 4.35 -1.88 -0.27
CA PRO A 124 3.39 -1.09 0.47
C PRO A 124 2.97 -1.80 1.75
N TYR A 125 2.49 -1.04 2.72
CA TYR A 125 1.75 -1.58 3.85
C TYR A 125 0.26 -1.66 3.48
N PHE A 126 -0.36 -2.81 3.71
CA PHE A 126 -1.80 -3.01 3.60
C PHE A 126 -2.31 -3.73 4.86
N GLY A 127 -3.37 -3.19 5.46
CA GLY A 127 -3.94 -3.69 6.71
C GLY A 127 -5.18 -4.56 6.55
N THR A 128 -5.76 -4.62 5.35
CA THR A 128 -6.98 -5.41 5.08
C THR A 128 -6.96 -6.04 3.68
N VAL A 129 -7.68 -7.14 3.50
CA VAL A 129 -7.85 -7.79 2.18
C VAL A 129 -8.46 -6.84 1.14
N PRO A 130 -9.51 -6.06 1.44
CA PRO A 130 -10.06 -5.11 0.46
C PRO A 130 -9.06 -4.09 -0.04
N VAL A 131 -8.19 -3.55 0.83
CA VAL A 131 -7.14 -2.61 0.41
C VAL A 131 -6.14 -3.28 -0.53
N LEU A 132 -5.70 -4.49 -0.20
CA LEU A 132 -4.80 -5.24 -1.06
C LEU A 132 -5.46 -5.54 -2.42
N VAL A 133 -6.72 -5.96 -2.42
CA VAL A 133 -7.47 -6.23 -3.66
C VAL A 133 -7.65 -4.97 -4.50
N LYS A 134 -7.94 -3.82 -3.91
CA LYS A 134 -8.02 -2.53 -4.62
C LYS A 134 -6.69 -2.18 -5.31
N LEU A 135 -5.57 -2.36 -4.60
CA LEU A 135 -4.23 -2.14 -5.15
C LEU A 135 -3.93 -3.10 -6.32
N LEU A 136 -4.17 -4.40 -6.12
CA LEU A 136 -3.99 -5.43 -7.15
C LEU A 136 -4.84 -5.11 -8.38
N SER A 137 -6.11 -4.78 -8.20
CA SER A 137 -7.05 -4.51 -9.30
C SER A 137 -6.64 -3.32 -10.15
N SER A 138 -6.20 -2.25 -9.48
CA SER A 138 -5.70 -1.04 -10.16
C SER A 138 -4.39 -1.32 -10.90
N GLY A 139 -3.49 -2.11 -10.30
CA GLY A 139 -2.24 -2.54 -10.91
C GLY A 139 -2.44 -3.44 -12.12
N LEU A 140 -3.28 -4.47 -12.00
CA LEU A 140 -3.60 -5.40 -13.07
C LEU A 140 -4.24 -4.69 -14.27
N ALA A 141 -5.17 -3.75 -14.03
CA ALA A 141 -5.75 -2.93 -15.08
C ALA A 141 -4.69 -2.11 -15.82
N GLN A 142 -3.82 -1.40 -15.09
CA GLN A 142 -2.73 -0.62 -15.69
C GLN A 142 -1.75 -1.49 -16.48
N MET A 143 -1.38 -2.66 -15.95
CA MET A 143 -0.51 -3.61 -16.65
C MET A 143 -1.12 -4.09 -17.96
N ARG A 144 -2.40 -4.48 -17.92
CA ARG A 144 -3.14 -4.87 -19.12
C ARG A 144 -3.16 -3.74 -20.14
N ASP A 145 -3.49 -2.52 -19.71
CA ASP A 145 -3.63 -1.38 -20.61
C ASP A 145 -2.27 -0.97 -21.22
N ALA A 146 -1.17 -1.17 -20.49
CA ALA A 146 0.18 -0.91 -20.96
C ALA A 146 0.70 -1.99 -21.93
N ASN A 147 0.47 -3.28 -21.65
CA ASN A 147 0.88 -4.39 -22.51
C ASN A 147 -0.02 -5.63 -22.33
N PRO A 148 -1.06 -5.78 -23.17
CA PRO A 148 -2.01 -6.88 -23.07
C PRO A 148 -1.39 -8.27 -23.28
N GLU A 149 -0.39 -8.41 -24.15
CA GLU A 149 0.28 -9.69 -24.42
C GLU A 149 1.14 -10.15 -23.23
N ALA A 150 1.88 -9.22 -22.63
CA ALA A 150 2.65 -9.50 -21.42
C ALA A 150 1.71 -9.85 -20.26
N PHE A 151 0.57 -9.16 -20.15
CA PHE A 151 -0.43 -9.42 -19.11
C PHE A 151 -1.06 -10.82 -19.24
N THR A 152 -1.43 -11.25 -20.45
CA THR A 152 -1.97 -12.61 -20.64
C THR A 152 -0.92 -13.69 -20.34
N THR A 153 0.34 -13.45 -20.70
CA THR A 153 1.48 -14.33 -20.37
C THR A 153 1.70 -14.42 -18.86
N LEU A 154 1.63 -13.29 -18.15
CA LEU A 154 1.71 -13.23 -16.69
C LEU A 154 0.64 -14.10 -16.04
N LEU A 155 -0.63 -13.93 -16.45
CA LEU A 155 -1.75 -14.71 -15.91
C LEU A 155 -1.59 -16.21 -16.19
N ALA A 156 -1.18 -16.59 -17.41
CA ALA A 156 -0.92 -17.99 -17.73
C ALA A 156 0.16 -18.61 -16.83
N THR A 157 1.23 -17.85 -16.57
CA THR A 157 2.30 -18.28 -15.65
C THR A 157 1.80 -18.37 -14.22
N PHE A 158 0.99 -17.39 -13.77
CA PHE A 158 0.40 -17.37 -12.43
C PHE A 158 -0.46 -18.62 -12.16
N PHE A 159 -1.30 -19.04 -13.11
CA PHE A 159 -2.08 -20.29 -12.98
C PHE A 159 -1.20 -21.55 -12.98
N THR A 160 -0.05 -21.51 -13.66
CA THR A 160 0.90 -22.64 -13.68
C THR A 160 1.61 -22.79 -12.34
N VAL A 161 2.00 -21.67 -11.72
CA VAL A 161 2.64 -21.66 -10.39
C VAL A 161 1.63 -22.00 -9.28
N ASN A 162 0.34 -21.73 -9.50
CA ASN A 162 -0.74 -22.01 -8.57
C ASN A 162 -1.69 -23.11 -9.08
N PRO A 163 -1.25 -24.38 -9.17
CA PRO A 163 -2.01 -25.44 -9.83
C PRO A 163 -3.37 -25.71 -9.17
N THR A 164 -3.48 -25.49 -7.85
CA THR A 164 -4.73 -25.68 -7.08
C THR A 164 -5.77 -24.60 -7.35
N LEU A 165 -5.39 -23.48 -7.96
CA LEU A 165 -6.31 -22.39 -8.30
C LEU A 165 -7.31 -22.82 -9.37
N ALA A 166 -6.87 -23.59 -10.37
CA ALA A 166 -7.76 -24.08 -11.42
C ALA A 166 -8.89 -24.97 -10.87
N ASP A 167 -8.55 -25.89 -9.96
CA ASP A 167 -9.53 -26.75 -9.28
C ASP A 167 -10.48 -25.93 -8.41
N SER A 168 -9.96 -24.90 -7.74
CA SER A 168 -10.76 -24.00 -6.90
C SER A 168 -11.75 -23.18 -7.72
N LEU A 169 -11.33 -22.65 -8.87
CA LEU A 169 -12.20 -21.96 -9.82
C LEU A 169 -13.26 -22.89 -10.41
N ALA A 170 -12.92 -24.13 -10.72
CA ALA A 170 -13.85 -25.10 -11.27
C ALA A 170 -15.03 -25.38 -10.32
N ARG A 171 -14.81 -25.35 -9.00
CA ARG A 171 -15.88 -25.46 -7.99
C ARG A 171 -16.88 -24.31 -8.05
N LEU A 172 -16.47 -23.16 -8.57
CA LEU A 172 -17.30 -21.99 -8.81
C LEU A 172 -17.83 -21.92 -10.26
N GLY A 173 -17.60 -22.96 -11.07
CA GLY A 173 -17.99 -23.00 -12.48
C GLY A 173 -17.13 -22.10 -13.39
N LEU A 174 -15.94 -21.70 -12.94
CA LEU A 174 -15.01 -20.87 -13.69
C LEU A 174 -13.81 -21.68 -14.20
N THR A 175 -13.25 -21.24 -15.31
CA THR A 175 -11.97 -21.76 -15.82
C THR A 175 -10.91 -20.65 -15.78
N PRO A 176 -9.61 -21.01 -15.74
CA PRO A 176 -8.54 -20.02 -15.87
C PRO A 176 -8.70 -19.12 -17.11
N GLN A 177 -9.11 -19.70 -18.24
CA GLN A 177 -9.33 -18.97 -19.49
C GLN A 177 -10.50 -17.99 -19.38
N ALA A 178 -11.59 -18.38 -18.71
CA ALA A 178 -12.73 -17.49 -18.47
C ALA A 178 -12.33 -16.32 -17.57
N LEU A 179 -11.59 -16.59 -16.48
CA LEU A 179 -11.10 -15.55 -15.57
C LEU A 179 -10.16 -14.58 -16.29
N THR A 180 -9.21 -15.08 -17.08
CA THR A 180 -8.36 -14.23 -17.94
C THR A 180 -9.21 -13.37 -18.87
N GLY A 181 -10.21 -13.94 -19.54
CA GLY A 181 -11.11 -13.20 -20.42
C GLY A 181 -11.86 -12.07 -19.70
N MET A 182 -12.31 -12.29 -18.46
CA MET A 182 -12.94 -11.26 -17.64
C MET A 182 -11.96 -10.13 -17.28
N LEU A 183 -10.74 -10.45 -16.87
CA LEU A 183 -9.71 -9.46 -16.51
C LEU A 183 -9.26 -8.61 -17.73
N MET A 184 -9.31 -9.18 -18.93
CA MET A 184 -8.96 -8.47 -20.17
C MET A 184 -9.94 -7.37 -20.56
N VAL A 185 -11.17 -7.38 -20.04
CA VAL A 185 -12.21 -6.41 -20.43
C VAL A 185 -12.74 -5.58 -19.27
N ALA A 186 -12.62 -6.07 -18.03
CA ALA A 186 -13.18 -5.40 -16.87
C ALA A 186 -12.40 -4.11 -16.52
N PRO A 187 -13.05 -2.98 -16.21
CA PRO A 187 -12.35 -1.83 -15.63
C PRO A 187 -11.76 -2.19 -14.26
N ALA A 188 -10.86 -1.37 -13.70
CA ALA A 188 -10.22 -1.63 -12.41
C ALA A 188 -11.22 -1.95 -11.28
N GLU A 189 -12.32 -1.19 -11.19
CA GLU A 189 -13.42 -1.45 -10.24
C GLU A 189 -14.12 -2.80 -10.50
N GLY A 190 -14.25 -3.20 -11.77
CA GLY A 190 -14.80 -4.51 -12.14
C GLY A 190 -13.89 -5.66 -11.72
N ILE A 191 -12.57 -5.48 -11.87
CA ILE A 191 -11.56 -6.43 -11.36
C ILE A 191 -11.63 -6.52 -9.84
N GLU A 192 -11.76 -5.39 -9.15
CA GLU A 192 -11.88 -5.33 -7.69
C GLU A 192 -13.09 -6.13 -7.20
N ASN A 193 -14.27 -5.87 -7.76
CA ASN A 193 -15.49 -6.59 -7.41
C ASN A 193 -15.39 -8.10 -7.68
N LEU A 194 -14.78 -8.49 -8.80
CA LEU A 194 -14.53 -9.88 -9.14
C LEU A 194 -13.62 -10.56 -8.10
N LEU A 195 -12.48 -9.94 -7.79
CA LEU A 195 -11.53 -10.49 -6.83
C LEU A 195 -12.12 -10.55 -5.42
N LEU A 196 -12.84 -9.52 -4.96
CA LEU A 196 -13.54 -9.53 -3.67
C LEU A 196 -14.58 -10.66 -3.60
N THR A 197 -15.30 -10.90 -4.70
CA THR A 197 -16.28 -12.00 -4.78
C THR A 197 -15.59 -13.36 -4.67
N LEU A 198 -14.47 -13.55 -5.36
CA LEU A 198 -13.69 -14.79 -5.29
C LEU A 198 -13.11 -15.02 -3.88
N VAL A 199 -12.52 -13.99 -3.28
CA VAL A 199 -12.03 -14.00 -1.89
C VAL A 199 -13.11 -14.45 -0.92
N SER A 200 -14.30 -13.85 -1.02
CA SER A 200 -15.46 -14.21 -0.20
C SER A 200 -15.91 -15.65 -0.45
N SER A 201 -15.99 -16.07 -1.71
CA SER A 201 -16.41 -17.42 -2.11
C SER A 201 -15.45 -18.52 -1.62
N PHE A 202 -14.17 -18.19 -1.48
CA PHE A 202 -13.14 -19.09 -0.94
C PHE A 202 -12.96 -18.97 0.57
N GLY A 203 -13.71 -18.09 1.26
CA GLY A 203 -13.62 -17.90 2.71
C GLY A 203 -12.32 -17.26 3.18
N LEU A 204 -11.63 -16.51 2.33
CA LEU A 204 -10.36 -15.84 2.65
C LEU A 204 -10.62 -14.54 3.42
N THR A 205 -10.93 -14.68 4.71
CA THR A 205 -11.40 -13.54 5.54
C THR A 205 -10.28 -12.69 6.14
N THR A 206 -9.04 -13.20 6.19
CA THR A 206 -7.89 -12.48 6.73
C THR A 206 -6.82 -12.24 5.65
N LEU A 207 -5.94 -11.25 5.90
CA LEU A 207 -4.78 -11.03 5.03
C LEU A 207 -3.83 -12.24 5.00
N GLU A 208 -3.69 -12.94 6.13
CA GLU A 208 -2.86 -14.15 6.21
C GLU A 208 -3.43 -15.26 5.34
N ASP A 209 -4.73 -15.51 5.42
CA ASP A 209 -5.41 -16.50 4.58
C ASP A 209 -5.25 -16.15 3.09
N PHE A 210 -5.46 -14.88 2.74
CA PHE A 210 -5.33 -14.42 1.36
C PHE A 210 -3.90 -14.57 0.82
N MET A 211 -2.92 -14.13 1.59
CA MET A 211 -1.51 -14.17 1.19
C MET A 211 -0.94 -15.60 1.19
N GLY A 212 -1.49 -16.49 2.03
CA GLY A 212 -1.11 -17.89 2.09
C GLY A 212 -1.84 -18.79 1.07
N ALA A 213 -2.94 -18.32 0.47
CA ALA A 213 -3.73 -19.12 -0.46
C ALA A 213 -3.03 -19.38 -1.80
N LEU A 214 -2.17 -18.45 -2.25
CA LEU A 214 -1.52 -18.48 -3.56
C LEU A 214 -0.08 -17.96 -3.45
N ASP A 215 0.77 -18.38 -4.37
CA ASP A 215 2.05 -17.74 -4.64
C ASP A 215 1.82 -16.45 -5.43
N TRP A 216 1.92 -15.32 -4.72
CA TRP A 216 1.73 -13.97 -5.26
C TRP A 216 3.01 -13.33 -5.80
N SER A 217 4.18 -13.98 -5.68
CA SER A 217 5.47 -13.36 -5.99
C SER A 217 5.53 -12.80 -7.41
N LEU A 218 5.02 -13.56 -8.38
CA LEU A 218 4.99 -13.14 -9.79
C LEU A 218 4.11 -11.91 -10.04
N ILE A 219 2.97 -11.80 -9.34
CA ILE A 219 2.09 -10.63 -9.47
C ILE A 219 2.71 -9.41 -8.79
N PHE A 220 3.26 -9.57 -7.58
CA PHE A 220 3.89 -8.45 -6.88
C PHE A 220 5.12 -7.92 -7.61
N GLU A 221 5.99 -8.80 -8.10
CA GLU A 221 7.15 -8.39 -8.90
C GLU A 221 6.72 -7.60 -10.13
N ALA A 222 5.69 -8.07 -10.84
CA ALA A 222 5.21 -7.40 -12.05
C ALA A 222 4.55 -6.03 -11.76
N LEU A 223 4.03 -5.85 -10.55
CA LEU A 223 3.48 -4.58 -10.05
C LEU A 223 4.52 -3.67 -9.38
N GLY A 224 5.76 -4.13 -9.21
CA GLY A 224 6.84 -3.41 -8.53
C GLY A 224 6.67 -3.32 -7.01
N LEU A 225 6.00 -4.30 -6.40
CA LEU A 225 5.65 -4.39 -4.98
C LEU A 225 6.59 -5.32 -4.21
#